data_AF-A0A7X2S7K0-F1
#
_entry.id   AF-A0A7X2S7K0-F1
#
_cell.length_a   1.000
_cell.length_b   1.000
_cell.length_c   1.000
_cell.angle_alpha   90.00
_cell.angle_beta   90.00
_cell.angle_gamma   90.00
#
_symmetry.space_group_name_H-M   'P 1'
#
loop_
_entity.id
_entity.type
_entity.pdbx_description
1 polymer ?
#
loop_
_entity_poly.entity_id
_entity_poly.type
_entity_poly.pdbx_seq_one_letter_code
_entity_poly.pdbx_strand_id
1 'polypeptide(L)'
;MAGIFESIISVMKENLDGEPKPPLHVGEVMALWTLYTMYEEAKSFYGVFLNITTDLQLKHSVETAKKDTEKAVNLLKEFLKAEGVPLPNAGQQDKPDSNPSAVPPGVRFTDDEIANFIGVKTAAYISMMAAAIAQSIRTDVAAIFASHMMEVIKYDAALKSMMIKKGWLKVPPYYLPTGSPRPGS
;
A
#
# COMPACT_ATOMS: atom_id res chain seq x y z
N MET A 1 28.35 -6.51 -1.33
CA MET A 1 27.39 -7.61 -1.09
C MET A 1 26.03 -7.14 -1.54
N ALA A 2 25.40 -7.82 -2.51
CA ALA A 2 24.01 -7.54 -2.86
C ALA A 2 23.11 -7.86 -1.66
N GLY A 3 22.11 -7.02 -1.39
CA GLY A 3 21.09 -7.31 -0.38
C GLY A 3 20.25 -8.52 -0.79
N ILE A 4 19.64 -9.22 0.17
CA ILE A 4 18.83 -10.43 -0.07
C ILE A 4 17.80 -10.22 -1.20
N PHE A 5 17.19 -9.03 -1.26
CA PHE A 5 16.23 -8.65 -2.28
C PHE A 5 16.83 -8.65 -3.70
N GLU A 6 17.97 -7.99 -3.89
CA GLU A 6 18.67 -7.93 -5.18
C GLU A 6 19.12 -9.32 -5.64
N SER A 7 19.57 -10.15 -4.70
CA SER A 7 19.94 -11.54 -4.99
C SER A 7 18.74 -12.35 -5.49
N ILE A 8 17.56 -12.20 -4.88
CA ILE A 8 16.33 -12.88 -5.33
C ILE A 8 15.95 -12.42 -6.74
N ILE A 9 15.98 -11.11 -7.01
CA ILE A 9 15.67 -10.57 -8.35
C ILE A 9 16.67 -11.09 -9.40
N SER A 10 17.97 -11.15 -9.09
CA SER A 10 18.99 -11.69 -10.01
C SER A 10 18.68 -13.15 -10.37
N VAL A 11 18.39 -13.98 -9.37
CA VAL A 11 18.03 -15.40 -9.57
C VAL A 11 16.76 -15.53 -10.41
N MET A 12 15.76 -14.68 -10.19
CA MET A 12 14.55 -14.69 -11.01
C MET A 12 14.88 -14.35 -12.46
N LYS A 13 15.63 -13.28 -12.72
CA LYS A 13 16.09 -12.87 -14.07
C LYS A 13 16.85 -13.97 -14.78
N GLU A 14 17.81 -14.59 -14.11
CA GLU A 14 18.65 -15.65 -14.69
C GLU A 14 17.86 -16.92 -15.07
N ASN A 15 16.81 -17.25 -14.32
CA ASN A 15 16.09 -18.53 -14.48
C ASN A 15 14.75 -18.44 -15.21
N LEU A 16 14.12 -17.27 -15.26
CA LEU A 16 12.77 -17.10 -15.81
C LEU A 16 12.73 -16.22 -17.05
N ASP A 17 13.68 -15.29 -17.23
CA ASP A 17 13.72 -14.47 -18.45
C ASP A 17 14.48 -15.20 -19.55
N GLY A 18 13.78 -15.54 -20.63
CA GLY A 18 14.38 -15.87 -21.93
C GLY A 18 14.30 -14.68 -22.88
N GLU A 19 15.17 -14.67 -23.89
CA GLU A 19 15.06 -13.75 -25.02
C GLU A 19 14.32 -14.44 -26.19
N PRO A 20 13.24 -13.84 -26.74
CA PRO A 20 12.64 -12.55 -26.40
C PRO A 20 11.63 -12.62 -25.24
N LYS A 21 11.42 -11.49 -24.57
CA LYS A 21 10.47 -11.34 -23.44
C LYS A 21 9.04 -11.74 -23.85
N PRO A 22 8.37 -12.64 -23.09
CA PRO A 22 7.01 -13.05 -23.42
C PRO A 22 5.98 -11.92 -23.15
N PRO A 23 4.81 -11.96 -23.81
CA PRO A 23 3.71 -11.06 -23.47
C PRO A 23 3.20 -11.31 -22.04
N LEU A 24 2.62 -10.27 -21.40
CA LEU A 24 1.94 -10.45 -20.12
C LEU A 24 0.81 -11.46 -20.24
N HIS A 25 0.71 -12.39 -19.29
CA HIS A 25 -0.48 -13.24 -19.20
C HIS A 25 -1.63 -12.51 -18.50
N VAL A 26 -2.85 -13.01 -18.67
CA VAL A 26 -4.08 -12.36 -18.15
C VAL A 26 -4.06 -12.11 -16.63
N GLY A 27 -3.33 -12.92 -15.87
CA GLY A 27 -3.15 -12.76 -14.43
C GLY A 27 -2.26 -11.57 -14.08
N GLU A 28 -1.11 -11.43 -14.75
CA GLU A 28 -0.23 -10.26 -14.60
C GLU A 28 -0.94 -8.97 -15.02
N VAL A 29 -1.65 -8.99 -16.15
CA VAL A 29 -2.44 -7.85 -16.62
C VAL A 29 -3.45 -7.42 -15.56
N MET A 30 -4.24 -8.37 -15.03
CA MET A 30 -5.25 -8.07 -14.03
C MET A 30 -4.63 -7.57 -12.72
N ALA A 31 -3.53 -8.17 -12.26
CA ALA A 31 -2.86 -7.77 -11.03
C ALA A 31 -2.27 -6.35 -11.13
N LEU A 32 -1.61 -6.03 -12.24
CA LEU A 32 -1.03 -4.70 -12.48
C LEU A 32 -2.12 -3.63 -12.61
N TRP A 33 -3.17 -3.95 -13.37
CA TRP A 33 -4.33 -3.06 -13.53
C TRP A 33 -5.03 -2.80 -12.19
N THR A 34 -5.15 -3.84 -11.36
CA THR A 34 -5.75 -3.74 -10.01
C THR A 34 -4.89 -2.89 -9.09
N LEU A 35 -3.57 -3.11 -9.07
CA LEU A 35 -2.65 -2.29 -8.27
C LEU A 35 -2.70 -0.82 -8.68
N TYR A 36 -2.68 -0.54 -9.99
CA TYR A 36 -2.82 0.82 -10.51
C TYR A 36 -4.12 1.48 -10.02
N THR A 37 -5.25 0.76 -10.09
CA THR A 37 -6.56 1.24 -9.63
C THR A 37 -6.55 1.52 -8.13
N MET A 38 -5.97 0.63 -7.33
CA MET A 38 -5.87 0.79 -5.87
C MET A 38 -5.02 1.99 -5.47
N TYR A 39 -3.99 2.32 -6.25
CA TYR A 39 -3.17 3.51 -6.01
C TYR A 39 -3.82 4.81 -6.47
N GLU A 40 -4.54 4.83 -7.59
CA GLU A 40 -5.39 5.98 -7.94
C GLU A 40 -6.42 6.26 -6.84
N GLU A 41 -7.09 5.21 -6.34
CA GLU A 41 -8.03 5.31 -5.23
C GLU A 41 -7.38 5.84 -3.94
N ALA A 42 -6.18 5.34 -3.62
CA ALA A 42 -5.44 5.78 -2.44
C ALA A 42 -5.11 7.27 -2.48
N LYS A 43 -4.71 7.83 -3.64
CA LYS A 43 -4.45 9.27 -3.78
C LYS A 43 -5.65 10.13 -3.37
N SER A 44 -6.85 9.75 -3.82
CA SER A 44 -8.09 10.43 -3.46
C SER A 44 -8.38 10.32 -1.97
N PHE A 45 -8.24 9.13 -1.39
CA PHE A 45 -8.42 8.95 0.06
C PHE A 45 -7.42 9.77 0.88
N TYR A 46 -6.15 9.79 0.49
CA TYR A 46 -5.15 10.63 1.17
C TYR A 46 -5.51 12.11 1.08
N GLY A 47 -6.02 12.59 -0.06
CA GLY A 47 -6.57 13.94 -0.17
C GLY A 47 -7.70 14.21 0.84
N VAL A 48 -8.63 13.26 1.00
CA VAL A 48 -9.68 13.36 2.02
C VAL A 48 -9.10 13.37 3.43
N PHE A 49 -8.16 12.47 3.74
CA PHE A 49 -7.56 12.36 5.07
C PHE A 49 -6.76 13.59 5.47
N LEU A 50 -6.03 14.22 4.55
CA LEU A 50 -5.32 15.47 4.79
C LEU A 50 -6.25 16.64 5.11
N ASN A 51 -7.48 16.58 4.61
CA ASN A 51 -8.53 17.57 4.83
C ASN A 51 -9.29 17.40 6.14
N ILE A 52 -9.16 16.25 6.81
CA ILE A 52 -9.93 15.95 8.03
C ILE A 52 -9.06 15.58 9.24
N THR A 53 -7.78 15.25 9.03
CA THR A 53 -6.85 14.96 10.11
C THR A 53 -6.50 16.23 10.90
N THR A 54 -6.44 16.11 12.23
CA THR A 54 -5.96 17.18 13.12
C THR A 54 -4.60 16.87 13.74
N ASP A 55 -4.20 15.61 13.77
CA ASP A 55 -2.90 15.20 14.29
C ASP A 55 -1.77 15.47 13.29
N LEU A 56 -0.80 16.29 13.70
CA LEU A 56 0.32 16.70 12.83
C LEU A 56 1.21 15.53 12.39
N GLN A 57 1.40 14.52 13.25
CA GLN A 57 2.23 13.36 12.93
C GLN A 57 1.55 12.46 11.90
N LEU A 58 0.25 12.20 12.08
CA LEU A 58 -0.57 11.48 11.11
C LEU A 58 -0.64 12.25 9.79
N LYS A 59 -0.84 13.57 9.83
CA LYS A 59 -0.84 14.41 8.63
C LYS A 59 0.43 14.24 7.81
N HIS A 60 1.60 14.37 8.45
CA HIS A 60 2.89 14.18 7.77
C HIS A 60 3.07 12.75 7.21
N SER A 61 2.61 11.74 7.94
CA SER A 61 2.59 10.35 7.45
C SER A 61 1.74 10.21 6.19
N VAL A 62 0.53 10.79 6.16
CA VAL A 62 -0.38 10.75 5.01
C VAL A 62 0.17 11.55 3.83
N GLU A 63 0.81 12.70 4.05
CA GLU A 63 1.47 13.49 2.99
C GLU A 63 2.57 12.69 2.30
N THR A 64 3.39 11.99 3.08
CA THR A 64 4.45 11.12 2.57
C THR A 64 3.86 9.98 1.73
N ALA A 65 2.83 9.30 2.26
CA ALA A 65 2.14 8.22 1.55
C ALA A 65 1.52 8.70 0.22
N LYS A 66 0.89 9.88 0.21
CA LYS A 66 0.31 10.47 -1.00
C LYS A 66 1.38 10.70 -2.06
N LYS A 67 2.49 11.35 -1.69
CA LYS A 67 3.60 11.65 -2.60
C LYS A 67 4.21 10.39 -3.21
N ASP A 68 4.44 9.35 -2.41
CA ASP A 68 5.04 8.12 -2.90
C ASP A 68 4.05 7.33 -3.78
N THR A 69 2.75 7.35 -3.44
CA THR A 69 1.69 6.76 -4.27
C THR A 69 1.56 7.46 -5.62
N GLU A 70 1.67 8.80 -5.68
CA GLU A 70 1.64 9.56 -6.94
C GLU A 70 2.77 9.15 -7.90
N LYS A 71 3.98 8.90 -7.37
CA LYS A 71 5.09 8.38 -8.17
C LYS A 71 4.79 6.96 -8.67
N ALA A 72 4.31 6.08 -7.79
CA ALA A 72 3.97 4.70 -8.13
C ALA A 72 2.90 4.62 -9.23
N VAL A 73 1.86 5.47 -9.14
CA VAL A 73 0.82 5.60 -10.17
C VAL A 73 1.42 5.94 -11.53
N ASN A 74 2.34 6.90 -11.60
CA ASN A 74 2.96 7.29 -12.87
C ASN A 74 3.81 6.16 -13.47
N LEU A 75 4.59 5.46 -12.66
CA LEU A 75 5.40 4.33 -13.12
C LEU A 75 4.53 3.18 -13.64
N LEU A 76 3.49 2.80 -12.90
CA LEU A 76 2.54 1.75 -13.33
C LEU A 76 1.79 2.15 -14.60
N LYS A 77 1.41 3.44 -14.71
CA LYS A 77 0.73 3.98 -15.89
C LYS A 77 1.60 3.86 -17.14
N GLU A 78 2.87 4.23 -17.03
CA GLU A 78 3.83 4.12 -18.13
C GLU A 78 4.05 2.66 -18.53
N PHE A 79 4.21 1.77 -17.55
CA PHE A 79 4.37 0.34 -17.78
C PHE A 79 3.15 -0.27 -18.49
N LEU A 80 1.94 -0.05 -17.96
CA LEU A 80 0.70 -0.57 -18.55
C LEU A 80 0.49 -0.07 -19.98
N LYS A 81 0.79 1.20 -20.24
CA LYS A 81 0.71 1.76 -21.61
C LYS A 81 1.73 1.14 -22.56
N ALA A 82 2.96 0.92 -22.10
CA ALA A 82 4.00 0.29 -22.91
C ALA A 82 3.64 -1.14 -23.30
N GLU A 83 2.94 -1.86 -22.42
CA GLU A 83 2.43 -3.22 -22.65
C GLU A 83 1.08 -3.24 -23.40
N GLY A 84 0.56 -2.08 -23.81
CA GLY A 84 -0.71 -1.97 -24.56
C GLY A 84 -1.96 -2.25 -23.72
N VAL A 85 -1.85 -2.24 -22.38
CA VAL A 85 -2.96 -2.49 -21.47
C VAL A 85 -3.80 -1.21 -21.30
N PRO A 86 -5.12 -1.24 -21.54
CA PRO A 86 -5.97 -0.09 -21.30
C PRO A 86 -6.07 0.23 -19.81
N LEU A 87 -5.96 1.51 -19.48
CA LEU A 87 -6.08 1.99 -18.11
C LEU A 87 -7.56 2.02 -17.67
N PRO A 88 -7.85 1.83 -16.38
CA PRO A 88 -9.17 2.12 -15.84
C PRO A 88 -9.56 3.57 -16.11
N ASN A 89 -10.87 3.84 -16.18
CA ASN A 89 -11.38 5.20 -16.04
C ASN A 89 -11.13 5.68 -14.60
N ALA A 90 -9.91 6.15 -14.33
CA ALA A 90 -9.54 6.78 -13.08
C ALA A 90 -10.09 8.22 -13.06
N GLY A 91 -11.42 8.35 -12.97
CA GLY A 91 -12.14 9.63 -12.91
C GLY A 91 -12.09 10.30 -11.54
N GLN A 92 -11.03 10.09 -10.77
CA GLN A 92 -10.94 10.65 -9.42
C GLN A 92 -10.41 12.07 -9.49
N GLN A 93 -11.27 13.01 -9.11
CA GLN A 93 -10.91 14.42 -8.99
C GLN A 93 -10.05 14.65 -7.76
N ASP A 94 -9.05 15.53 -7.89
CA ASP A 94 -8.31 16.04 -6.76
C ASP A 94 -9.27 16.64 -5.73
N LYS A 95 -8.98 16.36 -4.45
CA LYS A 95 -9.77 16.90 -3.34
C LYS A 95 -9.31 18.33 -3.07
N PRO A 96 -10.20 19.35 -3.16
CA PRO A 96 -9.84 20.72 -2.84
C PRO A 96 -9.48 20.83 -1.36
N ASP A 97 -8.58 21.74 -1.03
CA ASP A 97 -8.20 22.01 0.35
C ASP A 97 -9.42 22.49 1.17
N SER A 98 -9.51 22.02 2.42
CA SER A 98 -10.59 22.38 3.33
C SER A 98 -10.08 22.54 4.76
N ASN A 99 -10.86 23.23 5.61
CA ASN A 99 -10.54 23.36 7.03
C ASN A 99 -11.03 22.11 7.80
N PRO A 100 -10.13 21.29 8.39
CA PRO A 100 -10.53 20.09 9.14
C PRO A 100 -11.49 20.37 10.30
N SER A 101 -11.39 21.54 10.93
CA SER A 101 -12.26 21.94 12.04
C SER A 101 -13.67 22.34 11.61
N ALA A 102 -13.89 22.59 10.32
CA ALA A 102 -15.20 22.94 9.77
C ALA A 102 -16.00 21.69 9.32
N VAL A 103 -15.37 20.51 9.29
CA VAL A 103 -16.02 19.26 8.86
C VAL A 103 -16.93 18.75 10.00
N PRO A 104 -18.24 18.53 9.74
CA PRO A 104 -19.17 18.12 10.78
C PRO A 104 -18.76 16.78 11.45
N PRO A 105 -18.78 16.68 12.80
CA PRO A 105 -18.31 15.48 13.51
C PRO A 105 -19.00 14.18 13.09
N GLY A 106 -20.28 14.23 12.73
CA GLY A 106 -21.05 13.03 12.34
C GLY A 106 -20.64 12.38 11.01
N VAL A 107 -19.81 13.05 10.20
CA VAL A 107 -19.29 12.52 8.92
C VAL A 107 -17.76 12.55 8.84
N ARG A 108 -17.11 12.96 9.93
CA ARG A 108 -15.66 13.11 10.00
C ARG A 108 -15.05 11.84 10.58
N PHE A 109 -14.15 11.20 9.84
CA PHE A 109 -13.29 10.17 10.42
C PHE A 109 -12.40 10.79 11.50
N THR A 110 -12.29 10.13 12.64
CA THR A 110 -11.32 10.50 13.68
C THR A 110 -9.90 10.13 13.26
N ASP A 111 -8.90 10.73 13.90
CA ASP A 111 -7.48 10.46 13.58
C ASP A 111 -7.13 8.97 13.79
N ASP A 112 -7.70 8.30 14.81
CA ASP A 112 -7.52 6.87 15.03
C ASP A 112 -8.25 6.01 13.99
N GLU A 113 -9.45 6.40 13.54
CA GLU A 113 -10.17 5.70 12.46
C GLU A 113 -9.42 5.79 11.13
N ILE A 114 -8.85 6.96 10.81
CA ILE A 114 -7.99 7.15 9.63
C ILE A 114 -6.78 6.23 9.70
N ALA A 115 -6.04 6.25 10.83
CA ALA A 115 -4.85 5.43 10.99
C ALA A 115 -5.15 3.93 10.87
N ASN A 116 -6.24 3.46 11.49
CA ASN A 116 -6.68 2.06 11.38
C ASN A 116 -7.15 1.71 9.96
N PHE A 117 -7.87 2.61 9.26
CA PHE A 117 -8.29 2.41 7.87
C PHE A 117 -7.07 2.23 6.95
N ILE A 118 -6.07 3.10 7.09
CA ILE A 118 -4.82 3.00 6.33
C ILE A 118 -4.13 1.68 6.65
N GLY A 119 -4.03 1.28 7.92
CA GLY A 119 -3.41 0.02 8.34
C GLY A 119 -4.10 -1.23 7.78
N VAL A 120 -5.43 -1.23 7.65
CA VAL A 120 -6.17 -2.33 6.99
C VAL A 120 -5.89 -2.33 5.48
N LYS A 121 -5.86 -1.15 4.84
CA LYS A 121 -5.53 -1.04 3.42
C LYS A 121 -4.11 -1.49 3.10
N THR A 122 -3.10 -1.08 3.87
CA THR A 122 -1.71 -1.51 3.67
C THR A 122 -1.57 -3.03 3.79
N ALA A 123 -2.25 -3.65 4.76
CA ALA A 123 -2.28 -5.11 4.89
C ALA A 123 -2.87 -5.78 3.64
N ALA A 124 -3.99 -5.28 3.12
CA ALA A 124 -4.60 -5.79 1.88
C ALA A 124 -3.66 -5.66 0.67
N TYR A 125 -2.95 -4.54 0.58
CA TYR A 125 -2.00 -4.27 -0.51
C TYR A 125 -0.83 -5.26 -0.47
N ILE A 126 -0.26 -5.49 0.72
CA ILE A 126 0.83 -6.45 0.93
C ILE A 126 0.38 -7.86 0.53
N SER A 127 -0.79 -8.32 0.98
CA SER A 127 -1.30 -9.64 0.63
C SER A 127 -1.52 -9.81 -0.87
N MET A 128 -2.10 -8.81 -1.53
CA MET A 128 -2.33 -8.83 -2.97
C MET A 128 -1.01 -8.88 -3.75
N MET A 129 -0.03 -8.04 -3.38
CA MET A 129 1.27 -8.01 -4.06
C MET A 129 2.07 -9.29 -3.84
N ALA A 130 2.03 -9.86 -2.63
CA ALA A 130 2.66 -11.16 -2.36
C ALA A 130 2.10 -12.27 -3.27
N ALA A 131 0.77 -12.31 -3.45
CA ALA A 131 0.15 -13.26 -4.37
C ALA A 131 0.54 -12.98 -5.83
N ALA A 132 0.57 -11.71 -6.24
CA ALA A 132 0.96 -11.32 -7.60
C ALA A 132 2.41 -11.68 -7.92
N ILE A 133 3.34 -11.51 -6.98
CA ILE A 133 4.75 -11.94 -7.11
C ILE A 133 4.82 -13.44 -7.40
N ALA A 134 4.09 -14.25 -6.61
CA ALA A 134 4.10 -15.70 -6.76
C ALA A 134 3.45 -16.21 -8.06
N GLN A 135 2.55 -15.41 -8.65
CA GLN A 135 1.84 -15.75 -9.89
C GLN A 135 2.50 -15.18 -11.14
N SER A 136 3.42 -14.23 -11.01
CA SER A 136 4.11 -13.60 -12.14
C SER A 136 5.14 -14.55 -12.74
N ILE A 137 5.12 -14.67 -14.07
CA ILE A 137 6.12 -15.42 -14.82
C ILE A 137 7.23 -14.49 -15.27
N ARG A 138 6.89 -13.25 -15.64
CA ARG A 138 7.84 -12.22 -15.99
C ARG A 138 8.52 -11.63 -14.76
N THR A 139 9.85 -11.59 -14.78
CA THR A 139 10.62 -11.18 -13.59
C THR A 139 10.53 -9.68 -13.33
N ASP A 140 10.37 -8.87 -14.37
CA ASP A 140 10.19 -7.44 -14.25
C ASP A 140 8.84 -7.09 -13.59
N VAL A 141 7.80 -7.87 -13.88
CA VAL A 141 6.48 -7.74 -13.24
C VAL A 141 6.57 -8.13 -11.77
N ALA A 142 7.21 -9.28 -11.47
CA ALA A 142 7.46 -9.68 -10.09
C ALA A 142 8.26 -8.63 -9.32
N ALA A 143 9.27 -8.02 -9.95
CA ALA A 143 10.10 -6.97 -9.35
C ALA A 143 9.30 -5.69 -9.06
N ILE A 144 8.36 -5.29 -9.93
CA ILE A 144 7.46 -4.16 -9.69
C ILE A 144 6.66 -4.40 -8.40
N PHE A 145 5.98 -5.55 -8.29
CA PHE A 145 5.21 -5.88 -7.09
C PHE A 145 6.08 -5.98 -5.84
N ALA A 146 7.26 -6.61 -5.95
CA ALA A 146 8.16 -6.78 -4.83
C ALA A 146 8.69 -5.44 -4.31
N SER A 147 9.08 -4.53 -5.20
CA SER A 147 9.54 -3.18 -4.84
C SER A 147 8.45 -2.40 -4.10
N HIS A 148 7.24 -2.35 -4.67
CA HIS A 148 6.12 -1.66 -4.04
C HIS A 148 5.67 -2.30 -2.72
N MET A 149 5.71 -3.63 -2.62
CA MET A 149 5.41 -4.34 -1.37
C MET A 149 6.37 -3.93 -0.26
N MET A 150 7.67 -3.81 -0.56
CA MET A 150 8.67 -3.37 0.41
C MET A 150 8.45 -1.92 0.87
N GLU A 151 8.08 -1.02 -0.04
CA GLU A 151 7.73 0.36 0.30
C GLU A 151 6.50 0.41 1.23
N VAL A 152 5.46 -0.36 0.91
CA VAL A 152 4.23 -0.43 1.74
C VAL A 152 4.50 -1.05 3.10
N ILE A 153 5.32 -2.11 3.19
CA ILE A 153 5.73 -2.71 4.47
C ILE A 153 6.49 -1.69 5.34
N LYS A 154 7.41 -0.94 4.74
CA LYS A 154 8.18 0.10 5.45
C LYS A 154 7.25 1.18 6.00
N TYR A 155 6.29 1.64 5.20
CA TYR A 155 5.29 2.62 5.62
C TYR A 155 4.39 2.07 6.74
N ASP A 156 3.86 0.86 6.57
CA ASP A 156 2.98 0.18 7.54
C ASP A 156 3.66 -0.01 8.92
N ALA A 157 4.94 -0.37 8.94
CA ALA A 157 5.71 -0.49 10.17
C ALA A 157 5.83 0.86 10.91
N ALA A 158 6.08 1.95 10.18
CA ALA A 158 6.15 3.29 10.76
C ALA A 158 4.78 3.76 11.28
N LEU A 159 3.71 3.50 10.53
CA LEU A 159 2.33 3.79 10.91
C LEU A 159 1.95 3.05 12.20
N LYS A 160 2.19 1.73 12.27
CA LYS A 160 1.91 0.92 13.47
C LYS A 160 2.69 1.42 14.68
N SER A 161 3.96 1.78 14.52
CA SER A 161 4.77 2.36 15.61
C SER A 161 4.15 3.66 16.15
N MET A 162 3.68 4.54 15.26
CA MET A 162 2.95 5.75 15.66
C MET A 162 1.64 5.41 16.37
N MET A 163 0.84 4.49 15.84
CA MET A 163 -0.44 4.08 16.42
C MET A 163 -0.27 3.49 17.82
N ILE A 164 0.77 2.69 18.07
CA ILE A 164 1.09 2.14 19.39
C ILE A 164 1.39 3.28 20.38
N LYS A 165 2.26 4.23 20.01
CA LYS A 165 2.62 5.37 20.87
C LYS A 165 1.43 6.25 21.23
N LYS A 166 0.44 6.34 20.35
CA LYS A 166 -0.77 7.15 20.53
C LYS A 166 -1.95 6.39 21.14
N GLY A 167 -1.83 5.08 21.36
CA GLY A 167 -2.92 4.23 21.84
C GLY A 167 -4.06 4.03 20.82
N TRP A 168 -3.78 4.25 19.53
CA TRP A 168 -4.78 4.13 18.45
C TRP A 168 -4.85 2.72 17.87
N LEU A 169 -3.83 1.90 18.08
CA LEU A 169 -3.81 0.55 17.55
C LEU A 169 -4.84 -0.32 18.29
N LYS A 170 -5.86 -0.78 17.57
CA LYS A 170 -6.83 -1.75 18.09
C LYS A 170 -6.16 -3.12 18.17
N VAL A 171 -5.63 -3.45 19.36
CA VAL A 171 -4.98 -4.74 19.61
C VAL A 171 -6.07 -5.80 19.87
N PRO A 172 -6.06 -6.94 19.15
CA PRO A 172 -6.96 -8.04 19.47
C PRO A 172 -6.68 -8.60 20.87
N PRO A 173 -7.62 -9.33 21.49
CA PRO A 173 -7.39 -9.96 22.78
C PRO A 173 -6.10 -10.78 22.80
N TYR A 174 -5.28 -10.60 23.84
CA TYR A 174 -4.06 -11.37 23.99
C TYR A 174 -4.39 -12.85 24.19
N TYR A 175 -3.69 -13.71 23.46
CA TYR A 175 -3.75 -15.15 23.70
C TYR A 175 -3.17 -15.46 25.09
N LEU A 176 -3.97 -16.09 25.95
CA LEU A 176 -3.56 -16.57 27.26
C LEU A 176 -3.41 -18.10 27.20
N PRO A 177 -2.17 -18.64 27.19
CA PRO A 177 -1.99 -20.08 27.23
C PRO A 177 -2.52 -20.67 28.55
N THR A 178 -2.98 -21.92 28.50
CA THR A 178 -3.50 -22.65 29.66
C THR A 178 -2.44 -22.70 30.76
N GLY A 179 -2.81 -22.27 31.98
CA GLY A 179 -1.88 -22.22 33.12
C GLY A 179 -1.08 -20.92 33.27
N SER A 180 -1.29 -19.91 32.41
CA SER A 180 -0.69 -18.58 32.62
C SER A 180 -1.21 -17.97 33.92
N PRO A 181 -0.33 -17.35 34.75
CA PRO A 181 -0.79 -16.58 35.91
C PRO A 181 -1.75 -15.50 35.43
N ARG A 182 -2.91 -15.38 36.09
CA ARG A 182 -3.88 -14.35 35.74
C ARG A 182 -3.23 -12.99 36.01
N PRO A 183 -3.32 -12.02 35.08
CA PRO A 183 -2.85 -10.68 35.38
C PRO A 183 -3.68 -10.13 36.54
N GLY A 184 -3.06 -9.99 37.72
CA GLY A 184 -3.67 -9.44 38.93
C GLY A 184 -3.96 -10.40 40.10
N SER A 185 -3.41 -11.63 40.11
CA SER A 185 -3.37 -12.49 41.31
C SER A 185 -2.06 -12.32 42.09
#